data_AF-A0A0F9QEU7-F1
#
_entry.id   AF-A0A0F9QEU7-F1
#
_cell.length_a   1.000
_cell.length_b   1.000
_cell.length_c   1.000
_cell.angle_alpha   90.00
_cell.angle_beta   90.00
_cell.angle_gamma   90.00
#
_symmetry.space_group_name_H-M   'P 1'
#
loop_
_entity.id
_entity.type
_entity.pdbx_description
1 polymer ?
#
loop_
_entity_poly.entity_id
_entity_poly.type
_entity_poly.pdbx_seq_one_letter_code
_entity_poly.pdbx_strand_id
1 'polypeptide(L)'
;MSVGVTMTLEGGPALEAKLIALGRKVGQKIAKTAVRNGSKIILASAKGNAKSMVGGTMGGHINRALQLRVGKAKRKGQFFIRVQHNPKFNDVLVSYARGASSSLATRKTSGRRHYIPNAIEYGHAFPGQSGGAKSVAAIPYLRTAFDRNVRNAERTIRRTLFSDIERAWRVG
;
A
#
# COMPACT_ATOMS: atom_id res chain seq x y z
N MET A 1 -44.95 48.11 -5.75
CA MET A 1 -43.85 47.88 -6.71
C MET A 1 -42.60 47.56 -5.92
N SER A 2 -42.10 46.32 -5.99
CA SER A 2 -40.83 45.94 -5.34
C SER A 2 -39.70 46.05 -6.37
N VAL A 3 -38.77 46.96 -6.14
CA VAL A 3 -37.53 47.07 -6.93
C VAL A 3 -36.54 46.08 -6.35
N GLY A 4 -36.25 45.01 -7.09
CA GLY A 4 -35.20 44.05 -6.74
C GLY A 4 -33.87 44.47 -7.35
N VAL A 5 -32.85 44.65 -6.51
CA VAL A 5 -31.47 44.86 -6.98
C VAL A 5 -30.83 43.49 -7.21
N THR A 6 -30.70 43.07 -8.46
CA THR A 6 -29.88 41.91 -8.84
C THR A 6 -28.42 42.32 -8.91
N MET A 7 -27.65 41.98 -7.88
CA MET A 7 -26.18 42.08 -7.91
C MET A 7 -25.58 40.78 -8.43
N THR A 8 -25.01 40.81 -9.64
CA THR A 8 -24.14 39.75 -10.15
C THR A 8 -22.73 39.95 -9.59
N LEU A 9 -22.30 39.04 -8.71
CA LEU A 9 -20.93 39.02 -8.18
C LEU A 9 -19.96 38.62 -9.31
N GLU A 10 -19.21 39.59 -9.84
CA GLU A 10 -18.10 39.29 -10.77
C GLU A 10 -17.09 38.38 -10.06
N GLY A 11 -16.83 37.21 -10.67
CA GLY A 11 -15.94 36.20 -10.08
C GLY A 11 -16.60 35.20 -9.12
N GLY A 12 -17.91 35.28 -8.86
CA GLY A 12 -18.66 34.29 -8.07
C GLY A 12 -18.45 32.84 -8.53
N PRO A 13 -18.59 32.53 -9.84
CA PRO A 13 -18.34 31.18 -10.35
C PRO A 13 -16.89 30.70 -10.16
N ALA A 14 -15.91 31.62 -10.23
CA ALA A 14 -14.51 31.30 -10.00
C ALA A 14 -14.20 31.05 -8.51
N LEU A 15 -14.86 31.77 -7.62
CA LEU A 15 -14.78 31.55 -6.18
C LEU A 15 -15.42 30.21 -5.79
N GLU A 16 -16.60 29.89 -6.32
CA GLU A 16 -17.27 28.61 -6.12
C GLU A 16 -16.39 27.44 -6.57
N ALA A 17 -15.78 27.53 -7.76
CA ALA A 17 -14.85 26.53 -8.27
C ALA A 17 -13.64 26.33 -7.33
N LYS A 18 -13.09 27.41 -6.76
CA LYS A 18 -11.98 27.35 -5.79
C LYS A 18 -12.41 26.71 -4.47
N LEU A 19 -13.61 27.02 -3.96
CA LEU A 19 -14.16 26.42 -2.74
C LEU A 19 -14.41 24.92 -2.93
N ILE A 20 -14.99 24.50 -4.05
CA ILE A 20 -15.16 23.08 -4.39
C ILE A 20 -13.80 22.37 -4.47
N ALA A 21 -12.81 23.01 -5.09
CA ALA A 21 -11.46 22.46 -5.18
C ALA A 21 -10.80 22.32 -3.79
N LEU A 22 -11.02 23.28 -2.89
CA LEU A 22 -10.55 23.23 -1.50
C LEU A 22 -11.21 22.08 -0.74
N GLY A 23 -12.54 21.96 -0.80
CA GLY A 23 -13.28 20.86 -0.17
C GLY A 23 -12.80 19.49 -0.66
N ARG A 24 -12.56 19.32 -1.97
CA ARG A 24 -11.98 18.10 -2.54
C ARG A 24 -10.58 17.80 -2.00
N LYS A 25 -9.71 18.81 -1.85
CA LYS A 25 -8.35 18.62 -1.31
C LYS A 25 -8.39 18.18 0.16
N VAL A 26 -9.25 18.81 0.96
CA VAL A 26 -9.45 18.46 2.38
C VAL A 26 -9.99 17.04 2.50
N GLY A 27 -11.05 16.70 1.76
CA GLY A 27 -11.62 15.35 1.74
C GLY A 27 -10.60 14.28 1.33
N GLN A 28 -9.79 14.54 0.30
CA GLN A 28 -8.72 13.62 -0.10
C GLN A 28 -7.63 13.44 0.97
N LYS A 29 -7.29 14.50 1.71
CA LYS A 29 -6.33 14.45 2.82
C LYS A 29 -6.88 13.57 3.95
N ILE A 30 -8.13 13.78 4.35
CA ILE A 30 -8.82 12.98 5.37
C ILE A 30 -8.88 11.50 4.96
N ALA A 31 -9.32 11.22 3.73
CA ALA A 31 -9.37 9.85 3.20
C ALA A 31 -7.99 9.18 3.19
N LYS A 32 -6.93 9.89 2.77
CA LYS A 32 -5.56 9.35 2.79
C LYS A 32 -5.10 9.03 4.21
N THR A 33 -5.36 9.89 5.18
CA THR A 33 -5.00 9.68 6.59
C THR A 33 -5.71 8.45 7.15
N ALA A 34 -7.03 8.34 6.92
CA ALA A 34 -7.82 7.22 7.41
C ALA A 34 -7.36 5.87 6.81
N VAL A 35 -7.22 5.78 5.48
CA VAL A 35 -6.74 4.56 4.82
C VAL A 35 -5.32 4.21 5.26
N ARG A 36 -4.45 5.21 5.47
CA ARG A 36 -3.09 4.99 5.99
C ARG A 36 -3.13 4.41 7.39
N ASN A 37 -3.98 4.91 8.28
CA ASN A 37 -4.11 4.40 9.64
C ASN A 37 -4.64 2.97 9.68
N GLY A 38 -5.67 2.63 8.88
CA GLY A 38 -6.12 1.25 8.72
C GLY A 38 -5.02 0.33 8.18
N SER A 39 -4.29 0.79 7.16
CA SER A 39 -3.22 0.01 6.54
C SER A 39 -2.01 -0.21 7.46
N LYS A 40 -1.76 0.67 8.44
CA LYS A 40 -0.70 0.49 9.46
C LYS A 40 -0.95 -0.74 10.33
N ILE A 41 -2.21 -1.07 10.62
CA ILE A 41 -2.56 -2.27 11.39
C ILE A 41 -2.14 -3.53 10.64
N ILE A 42 -2.50 -3.61 9.35
CA ILE A 42 -2.13 -4.73 8.48
C ILE A 42 -0.61 -4.80 8.33
N LEU A 43 0.08 -3.67 8.15
CA LEU A 43 1.55 -3.63 8.08
C LEU A 43 2.18 -4.16 9.37
N ALA A 44 1.71 -3.73 10.54
CA ALA A 44 2.25 -4.16 11.83
C ALA A 44 2.09 -5.68 12.01
N SER A 45 0.91 -6.22 11.70
CA SER A 45 0.68 -7.66 11.73
C SER A 45 1.53 -8.41 10.71
N ALA A 46 1.68 -7.90 9.49
CA ALA A 46 2.52 -8.53 8.47
C ALA A 46 4.00 -8.57 8.88
N LYS A 47 4.51 -7.52 9.53
CA LYS A 47 5.86 -7.48 10.09
C LYS A 47 6.03 -8.49 11.24
N GLY A 48 5.05 -8.58 12.12
CA GLY A 48 5.02 -9.56 13.21
C GLY A 48 5.03 -10.99 12.67
N ASN A 49 4.18 -11.29 11.70
CA ASN A 49 4.10 -12.58 11.02
C ASN A 49 5.41 -12.91 10.28
N ALA A 50 6.00 -11.96 9.56
CA ALA A 50 7.28 -12.17 8.89
C ALA A 50 8.39 -12.55 9.88
N LYS A 51 8.42 -11.94 11.07
CA LYS A 51 9.42 -12.27 12.11
C LYS A 51 9.16 -13.64 12.75
N SER A 52 7.91 -13.97 13.03
CA SER A 52 7.53 -15.15 13.82
C SER A 52 7.32 -16.42 12.99
N MET A 53 6.66 -16.30 11.82
CA MET A 53 6.28 -17.43 10.98
C MET A 53 7.40 -17.84 10.02
N VAL A 54 8.03 -16.87 9.35
CA VAL A 54 9.15 -17.15 8.43
C VAL A 54 10.42 -17.42 9.24
N GLY A 55 10.63 -16.68 10.32
CA GLY A 55 11.76 -16.86 11.23
C GLY A 55 13.12 -16.55 10.61
N GLY A 56 14.17 -16.76 11.40
CA GLY A 56 15.55 -16.62 10.99
C GLY A 56 15.95 -15.25 10.41
N THR A 57 17.05 -15.23 9.67
CA THR A 57 17.57 -14.01 9.04
C THR A 57 16.62 -13.49 7.96
N MET A 58 16.05 -14.38 7.14
CA MET A 58 15.16 -14.02 6.04
C MET A 58 13.86 -13.35 6.53
N GLY A 59 13.22 -13.87 7.57
CA GLY A 59 12.06 -13.21 8.20
C GLY A 59 12.39 -11.81 8.72
N GLY A 60 13.61 -11.63 9.26
CA GLY A 60 14.14 -10.32 9.65
C GLY A 60 14.35 -9.35 8.47
N HIS A 61 14.84 -9.84 7.32
CA HIS A 61 14.97 -9.02 6.10
C HIS A 61 13.60 -8.64 5.54
N ILE A 62 12.65 -9.58 5.49
CA ILE A 62 11.28 -9.32 5.01
C ILE A 62 10.58 -8.29 5.91
N ASN A 63 10.66 -8.44 7.23
CA ASN A 63 10.08 -7.48 8.19
C ASN A 63 10.60 -6.06 7.94
N ARG A 64 11.93 -5.90 7.80
CA ARG A 64 12.55 -4.59 7.54
C ARG A 64 12.15 -4.01 6.19
N ALA A 65 11.99 -4.86 5.18
CA ALA A 65 11.61 -4.43 3.84
C ALA A 65 10.13 -4.06 3.71
N LEU A 66 9.23 -4.60 4.54
CA LEU A 66 7.80 -4.28 4.48
C LEU A 66 7.53 -2.81 4.81
N GLN A 67 6.80 -2.14 3.92
CA GLN A 67 6.44 -0.72 4.05
C GLN A 67 5.06 -0.44 3.44
N LEU A 68 4.49 0.70 3.82
CA LEU A 68 3.32 1.26 3.15
C LEU A 68 3.76 2.14 1.98
N ARG A 69 3.20 1.87 0.80
CA ARG A 69 3.37 2.72 -0.39
C ARG A 69 2.05 3.37 -0.73
N VAL A 70 2.08 4.70 -0.82
CA VAL A 70 0.98 5.48 -1.41
C VAL A 70 1.28 5.69 -2.88
N GLY A 71 0.31 5.46 -3.75
CA GLY A 71 0.42 5.68 -5.19
C GLY A 71 -0.82 6.37 -5.76
N LYS A 72 -0.66 6.94 -6.95
CA LYS A 72 -1.77 7.47 -7.75
C LYS A 72 -2.43 6.29 -8.47
N ALA A 73 -3.75 6.21 -8.44
CA ALA A 73 -4.48 5.23 -9.25
C ALA A 73 -4.62 5.74 -10.70
N LYS A 74 -5.11 4.86 -11.60
CA LYS A 74 -5.28 5.20 -13.03
C LYS A 74 -6.26 6.36 -13.24
N ARG A 75 -7.30 6.46 -12.43
CA ARG A 75 -8.30 7.53 -12.53
C ARG A 75 -7.85 8.76 -11.75
N LYS A 76 -8.04 9.94 -12.34
CA LYS A 76 -7.69 11.23 -11.74
C LYS A 76 -8.41 11.39 -10.39
N GLY A 77 -7.67 11.82 -9.37
CA GLY A 77 -8.19 12.02 -8.01
C GLY A 77 -8.28 10.76 -7.16
N GLN A 78 -7.99 9.58 -7.70
CA GLN A 78 -7.94 8.33 -6.94
C GLN A 78 -6.50 8.00 -6.50
N PHE A 79 -6.39 7.34 -5.36
CA PHE A 79 -5.12 6.89 -4.79
C PHE A 79 -5.28 5.47 -4.26
N PHE A 80 -4.15 4.78 -4.11
CA PHE A 80 -4.10 3.51 -3.39
C PHE A 80 -3.03 3.57 -2.31
N ILE A 81 -3.24 2.79 -1.26
CA ILE A 81 -2.23 2.50 -0.24
C ILE A 81 -2.11 0.99 -0.19
N ARG A 82 -0.89 0.48 -0.35
CA ARG A 82 -0.63 -0.95 -0.28
C ARG A 82 0.57 -1.26 0.60
N VAL A 83 0.51 -2.39 1.29
CA VAL A 83 1.68 -3.01 1.91
C VAL A 83 2.50 -3.65 0.80
N GLN A 84 3.78 -3.30 0.72
CA GLN A 84 4.71 -3.87 -0.25
C GLN A 84 6.11 -3.91 0.35
N HIS A 85 7.01 -4.68 -0.26
CA HIS A 85 8.42 -4.64 0.10
C HIS A 85 9.13 -3.43 -0.52
N ASN A 86 10.16 -2.96 0.14
CA ASN A 86 11.00 -1.87 -0.31
C ASN A 86 12.05 -2.37 -1.30
N PRO A 87 12.11 -1.83 -2.54
CA PRO A 87 13.10 -2.21 -3.53
C PRO A 87 14.56 -2.04 -3.08
N LYS A 88 14.82 -1.21 -2.06
CA LYS A 88 16.15 -1.06 -1.46
C LYS A 88 16.71 -2.34 -0.84
N PHE A 89 15.86 -3.34 -0.57
CA PHE A 89 16.26 -4.64 -0.03
C PHE A 89 16.33 -5.72 -1.11
N ASN A 90 16.32 -5.36 -2.40
CA ASN A 90 16.35 -6.33 -3.49
C ASN A 90 17.65 -7.13 -3.54
N ASP A 91 18.75 -6.60 -2.98
CA ASP A 91 20.02 -7.29 -2.78
C ASP A 91 19.86 -8.59 -1.97
N VAL A 92 18.96 -8.60 -0.98
CA VAL A 92 18.73 -9.77 -0.12
C VAL A 92 17.44 -10.51 -0.48
N LEU A 93 16.46 -9.84 -1.08
CA LEU A 93 15.13 -10.40 -1.38
C LEU A 93 14.99 -10.98 -2.79
N VAL A 94 15.95 -10.74 -3.68
CA VAL A 94 15.99 -11.31 -5.02
C VAL A 94 17.16 -12.29 -5.10
N SER A 95 16.87 -13.55 -5.40
CA SER A 95 17.88 -14.55 -5.70
C SER A 95 17.93 -14.87 -7.19
N TYR A 96 19.08 -15.37 -7.64
CA TYR A 96 19.30 -15.88 -8.97
C TYR A 96 19.42 -17.41 -8.92
N ALA A 97 19.07 -18.10 -10.01
CA ALA A 97 19.28 -19.54 -10.11
C ALA A 97 20.78 -19.89 -9.95
N ARG A 98 21.10 -21.11 -9.53
CA ARG A 98 22.51 -21.55 -9.39
C ARG A 98 23.20 -21.48 -10.77
N GLY A 99 24.36 -20.80 -10.83
CA GLY A 99 25.09 -20.54 -12.10
C GLY A 99 24.65 -19.27 -12.85
N ALA A 100 23.62 -18.57 -12.38
CA ALA A 100 23.26 -17.24 -12.84
C ALA A 100 24.05 -16.17 -12.07
N SER A 101 24.52 -15.15 -12.79
CA SER A 101 25.18 -14.00 -12.19
C SER A 101 24.50 -12.70 -12.63
N SER A 102 24.49 -11.72 -11.73
CA SER A 102 24.21 -10.34 -12.10
C SER A 102 25.48 -9.53 -11.93
N SER A 103 26.04 -9.06 -13.04
CA SER A 103 27.08 -8.04 -12.97
C SER A 103 26.42 -6.67 -12.91
N LEU A 104 26.57 -5.99 -11.77
CA LEU A 104 26.13 -4.60 -11.61
C LEU A 104 26.83 -3.66 -12.61
N ALA A 105 28.08 -3.97 -12.99
CA ALA A 105 28.88 -3.20 -13.93
C ALA A 105 28.36 -3.30 -15.38
N THR A 106 27.85 -4.46 -15.80
CA THR A 106 27.41 -4.68 -17.21
C THR A 106 25.90 -4.73 -17.38
N ARG A 107 25.11 -4.70 -16.29
CA ARG A 107 23.64 -4.91 -16.26
C ARG A 107 23.17 -6.21 -16.93
N LYS A 108 24.09 -7.11 -17.30
CA LYS A 108 23.76 -8.42 -17.85
C LYS A 108 23.38 -9.33 -16.69
N THR A 109 22.22 -9.97 -16.83
CA THR A 109 21.77 -11.04 -15.93
C THR A 109 21.57 -12.30 -16.71
N SER A 110 22.35 -13.34 -16.40
CA SER A 110 22.06 -14.69 -16.84
C SER A 110 21.01 -15.30 -15.90
N GLY A 111 20.08 -16.09 -16.42
CA GLY A 111 19.11 -16.86 -15.63
C GLY A 111 17.87 -16.12 -15.08
N ARG A 112 16.94 -16.92 -14.55
CA ARG A 112 15.67 -16.43 -13.98
C ARG A 112 15.90 -15.84 -12.58
N ARG A 113 15.28 -14.68 -12.33
CA ARG A 113 15.25 -14.04 -11.01
C ARG A 113 14.07 -14.60 -10.22
N HIS A 114 14.31 -14.95 -8.96
CA HIS A 114 13.30 -15.42 -8.04
C HIS A 114 13.13 -14.40 -6.91
N TYR A 115 11.88 -14.05 -6.64
CA TYR A 115 11.56 -13.11 -5.58
C TYR A 115 11.17 -13.86 -4.31
N ILE A 116 12.09 -13.90 -3.36
CA ILE A 116 12.03 -14.74 -2.16
C ILE A 116 10.76 -14.47 -1.32
N PRO A 117 10.31 -13.22 -1.11
CA PRO A 117 9.10 -12.99 -0.32
C PRO A 117 7.84 -13.61 -0.95
N ASN A 118 7.69 -13.53 -2.27
CA ASN A 118 6.57 -14.18 -2.97
C ASN A 118 6.70 -15.71 -2.93
N ALA A 119 7.92 -16.22 -2.98
CA ALA A 119 8.20 -17.65 -2.80
C ALA A 119 7.64 -18.18 -1.50
N ILE A 120 7.92 -17.46 -0.42
CA ILE A 120 7.53 -17.83 0.93
C ILE A 120 6.01 -17.67 1.08
N GLU A 121 5.45 -16.56 0.60
CA GLU A 121 4.02 -16.25 0.73
C GLU A 121 3.12 -17.25 -0.03
N TYR A 122 3.54 -17.71 -1.21
CA TYR A 122 2.71 -18.52 -2.11
C TYR A 122 3.21 -19.93 -2.34
N GLY A 123 4.41 -20.28 -1.87
CA GLY A 123 5.13 -21.49 -2.23
C GLY A 123 5.75 -21.43 -3.63
N HIS A 124 6.61 -22.40 -3.95
CA HIS A 124 7.24 -22.57 -5.26
C HIS A 124 7.04 -23.97 -5.82
N ALA A 125 6.80 -24.06 -7.14
CA ALA A 125 6.89 -25.31 -7.89
C ALA A 125 8.37 -25.66 -8.18
N PHE A 126 8.67 -26.94 -8.42
CA PHE A 126 10.03 -27.41 -8.73
C PHE A 126 10.70 -26.61 -9.86
N PRO A 127 12.05 -26.40 -9.81
CA PRO A 127 12.80 -25.90 -10.96
C PRO A 127 12.51 -26.79 -12.19
N GLY A 128 11.99 -26.19 -13.27
CA GLY A 128 11.66 -26.90 -14.51
C GLY A 128 10.19 -27.30 -14.68
N GLN A 129 9.34 -27.16 -13.66
CA GLN A 129 7.90 -27.42 -13.79
C GLN A 129 7.08 -26.14 -13.59
N SER A 130 6.72 -25.49 -14.69
CA SER A 130 5.69 -24.44 -14.66
C SER A 130 4.33 -25.10 -14.37
N GLY A 131 3.82 -24.93 -13.14
CA GLY A 131 2.51 -25.48 -12.72
C GLY A 131 2.57 -26.81 -11.95
N GLY A 132 3.76 -27.30 -11.60
CA GLY A 132 3.92 -28.54 -10.81
C GLY A 132 3.57 -28.38 -9.32
N ALA A 133 3.50 -29.51 -8.60
CA ALA A 133 3.25 -29.54 -7.16
C ALA A 133 4.23 -28.63 -6.41
N LYS A 134 3.71 -27.81 -5.49
CA LYS A 134 4.54 -26.90 -4.68
C LYS A 134 5.44 -27.74 -3.78
N SER A 135 6.75 -27.69 -3.97
CA SER A 135 7.71 -28.46 -3.20
C SER A 135 7.91 -27.91 -1.78
N VAL A 136 7.64 -26.61 -1.58
CA VAL A 136 7.73 -25.94 -0.29
C VAL A 136 6.36 -25.39 0.09
N ALA A 137 5.87 -25.77 1.27
CA ALA A 137 4.63 -25.25 1.82
C ALA A 137 4.69 -23.73 1.96
N ALA A 138 3.61 -23.05 1.57
CA ALA A 138 3.52 -21.60 1.73
C ALA A 138 3.50 -21.24 3.21
N ILE A 139 4.24 -20.19 3.59
CA ILE A 139 4.21 -19.57 4.91
C ILE A 139 3.60 -18.17 4.74
N PRO A 140 2.26 -18.07 4.63
CA PRO A 140 1.61 -16.79 4.34
C PRO A 140 1.74 -15.85 5.54
N TYR A 141 2.46 -14.75 5.36
CA TYR A 141 2.63 -13.71 6.38
C TYR A 141 1.83 -12.45 6.04
N LEU A 142 1.68 -12.13 4.75
CA LEU A 142 0.90 -10.97 4.28
C LEU A 142 -0.60 -11.27 4.21
N ARG A 143 -0.99 -12.38 3.58
CA ARG A 143 -2.39 -12.79 3.45
C ARG A 143 -3.01 -13.02 4.82
N THR A 144 -2.32 -13.78 5.68
CA THR A 144 -2.74 -14.00 7.07
C THR A 144 -2.89 -12.70 7.86
N ALA A 145 -2.00 -11.72 7.64
CA ALA A 145 -2.11 -10.41 8.28
C ALA A 145 -3.32 -9.63 7.77
N PHE A 146 -3.62 -9.70 6.48
CA PHE A 146 -4.79 -9.06 5.88
C PHE A 146 -6.08 -9.69 6.40
N ASP A 147 -6.24 -11.01 6.28
CA ASP A 147 -7.48 -11.72 6.61
C ASP A 147 -7.86 -11.53 8.09
N ARG A 148 -6.87 -11.56 8.99
CA ARG A 148 -7.09 -11.35 10.43
C ARG A 148 -7.45 -9.91 10.80
N ASN A 149 -7.00 -8.92 10.02
CA ASN A 149 -7.08 -7.51 10.40
C ASN A 149 -8.01 -6.68 9.52
N VAL A 150 -8.57 -7.21 8.43
CA VAL A 150 -9.39 -6.42 7.50
C VAL A 150 -10.54 -5.71 8.21
N ARG A 151 -11.28 -6.41 9.08
CA ARG A 151 -12.38 -5.83 9.87
C ARG A 151 -11.91 -4.73 10.83
N ASN A 152 -10.75 -4.90 11.45
CA ASN A 152 -10.18 -3.91 12.37
C ASN A 152 -9.65 -2.69 11.62
N ALA A 153 -9.03 -2.90 10.46
CA ALA A 153 -8.59 -1.83 9.56
C ALA A 153 -9.78 -1.01 9.07
N GLU A 154 -10.87 -1.65 8.64
CA GLU A 154 -12.11 -0.97 8.23
C GLU A 154 -12.72 -0.14 9.36
N ARG A 155 -12.80 -0.68 10.58
CA ARG A 155 -13.28 0.07 11.75
C ARG A 155 -12.41 1.30 12.02
N THR A 156 -11.09 1.15 11.98
CA THR A 156 -10.15 2.26 12.16
C THR A 156 -10.29 3.32 11.07
N ILE A 157 -10.49 2.89 9.82
CA ILE A 157 -10.75 3.81 8.70
C ILE A 157 -12.02 4.61 8.96
N ARG A 158 -13.15 3.95 9.29
CA ARG A 158 -14.43 4.63 9.56
C ARG A 158 -14.31 5.62 10.71
N ARG A 159 -13.69 5.21 11.83
CA ARG A 159 -13.48 6.08 12.99
C ARG A 159 -12.61 7.30 12.67
N THR A 160 -11.51 7.09 11.95
CA THR A 160 -10.61 8.19 11.55
C THR A 160 -11.31 9.14 10.59
N LEU A 161 -12.04 8.61 9.59
CA LEU A 161 -12.82 9.42 8.66
C LEU A 161 -13.82 10.30 9.40
N PHE A 162 -14.63 9.71 10.28
CA PHE A 162 -15.66 10.43 11.02
C PHE A 162 -15.06 11.54 11.89
N SER A 163 -14.05 11.20 12.71
CA SER A 163 -13.41 12.17 13.60
C SER A 163 -12.73 13.32 12.84
N ASP A 164 -12.06 13.03 11.72
CA ASP A 164 -11.40 14.08 10.94
C ASP A 164 -12.41 14.94 10.16
N ILE A 165 -13.55 14.38 9.73
CA ILE A 165 -14.66 15.15 9.13
C ILE A 165 -15.28 16.09 10.18
N GLU A 166 -15.62 15.58 11.36
CA GLU A 166 -16.15 16.40 12.45
C GLU A 166 -15.19 17.53 12.83
N ARG A 167 -13.89 17.24 12.90
CA ARG A 167 -12.88 18.26 13.18
C ARG A 167 -12.83 19.31 12.07
N ALA A 168 -12.89 18.90 10.81
CA ALA A 168 -12.91 19.84 9.70
C ALA A 168 -14.18 20.72 9.72
N TRP A 169 -15.30 20.20 10.21
CA TRP A 169 -16.55 20.94 10.37
C TRP A 169 -16.52 21.96 11.52
N ARG A 170 -15.89 21.62 12.65
CA ARG A 170 -15.85 22.50 13.85
C ARG A 170 -14.85 23.66 13.74
N VAL A 171 -13.90 23.59 12.82
CA VAL A 171 -12.82 24.58 12.65
C VAL A 171 -13.07 25.50 11.45
N GLY A 172 -14.12 25.23 10.65
CA GLY A 172 -14.60 26.11 9.58
C GLY A 172 -15.75 26.98 10.06
#